data_AF-A0A0S8BSF1-F1
#
_entry.id   AF-A0A0S8BSF1-F1
#
_cell.length_a   1.000
_cell.length_b   1.000
_cell.length_c   1.000
_cell.angle_alpha   90.00
_cell.angle_beta   90.00
_cell.angle_gamma   90.00
#
_symmetry.space_group_name_H-M   'P 1'
#
loop_
_entity.id
_entity.type
_entity.pdbx_description
1 polymer ?
#
loop_
_entity_poly.entity_id
_entity_poly.type
_entity_poly.pdbx_seq_one_letter_code
_entity_poly.pdbx_strand_id
1 'polypeptide(L)'
;MSLDPIDEAWARVEADWDSEEAHRRFVAVCVALDRLPEAGKRYRHARETDPARSEGAARHIETLITLATQRLQDTRVAPATSNHKRTLTWVAFTMMLLLMGAGAWLLIRG
;
A
#
# COMPACT_ATOMS: atom_id res chain seq x y z
N MET A 1 -4.38 -10.82 -26.15
CA MET A 1 -2.99 -10.78 -25.66
C MET A 1 -3.02 -9.96 -24.38
N SER A 2 -3.07 -10.58 -23.20
CA SER A 2 -3.05 -9.80 -21.95
C SER A 2 -1.63 -9.32 -21.73
N LEU A 3 -1.40 -8.01 -21.85
CA LEU A 3 -0.16 -7.40 -21.42
C LEU A 3 0.05 -7.72 -19.93
N ASP A 4 1.25 -8.18 -19.58
CA ASP A 4 1.62 -8.35 -18.16
C ASP A 4 1.45 -6.98 -17.48
N PRO A 5 0.75 -6.89 -16.34
CA PRO A 5 0.61 -5.63 -15.61
C PRO A 5 1.95 -4.92 -15.32
N ILE A 6 3.04 -5.69 -15.21
CA ILE A 6 4.40 -5.17 -15.06
C ILE A 6 4.87 -4.46 -16.33
N ASP A 7 4.57 -5.00 -17.50
CA ASP A 7 4.97 -4.42 -18.79
C ASP A 7 4.20 -3.12 -19.07
N GLU A 8 2.91 -3.06 -18.74
CA GLU A 8 2.13 -1.83 -18.86
C GLU A 8 2.66 -0.73 -17.92
N ALA A 9 2.98 -1.10 -16.68
CA ALA A 9 3.53 -0.15 -15.71
C ALA A 9 4.93 0.33 -16.11
N TRP A 10 5.75 -0.55 -16.71
CA TRP A 10 7.06 -0.19 -17.23
C TRP A 10 6.98 0.73 -18.46
N ALA A 11 6.06 0.47 -19.39
CA ALA A 11 5.86 1.33 -20.56
C ALA A 11 5.49 2.78 -20.15
N ARG A 12 4.78 2.95 -19.03
CA ARG A 12 4.50 4.28 -18.45
C ARG A 12 5.74 4.97 -17.91
N VAL A 13 6.64 4.22 -17.28
CA VAL A 13 7.95 4.73 -16.82
C VAL A 13 8.83 5.12 -18.00
N GLU A 14 8.81 4.34 -19.07
CA GLU A 14 9.57 4.66 -20.29
C GLU A 14 9.00 5.89 -21.02
N ALA A 15 7.68 6.06 -21.00
CA ALA A 15 7.00 7.21 -21.58
C ALA A 15 7.22 8.50 -20.78
N ASP A 16 7.37 8.40 -19.46
CA ASP A 16 7.50 9.53 -18.54
C ASP A 16 8.53 9.24 -17.45
N TRP A 17 9.81 9.25 -17.86
CA TRP A 17 10.94 8.87 -17.03
C TRP A 17 11.26 9.87 -15.92
N ASP A 18 10.91 11.14 -16.10
CA ASP A 18 11.12 12.16 -15.06
C ASP A 18 9.99 12.17 -14.03
N SER A 19 8.91 11.42 -14.26
CA SER A 19 7.77 11.34 -13.36
C SER A 19 8.00 10.35 -12.23
N GLU A 20 8.21 10.90 -11.03
CA GLU A 20 8.31 10.12 -9.80
C GLU A 20 7.07 9.24 -9.54
N GLU A 21 5.90 9.68 -10.01
CA GLU A 21 4.65 8.93 -9.86
C GLU A 21 4.65 7.65 -10.71
N ALA A 22 5.18 7.71 -11.94
CA ALA A 22 5.29 6.54 -12.81
C ALA A 22 6.20 5.47 -12.19
N HIS A 23 7.35 5.87 -11.67
CA HIS A 23 8.29 4.98 -10.97
C HIS A 23 7.68 4.35 -9.73
N ARG A 24 6.98 5.14 -8.90
CA ARG A 24 6.29 4.63 -7.70
C ARG A 24 5.23 3.59 -8.05
N ARG A 25 4.44 3.85 -9.10
CA ARG A 25 3.36 2.96 -9.53
C ARG A 25 3.91 1.63 -10.04
N PHE A 26 4.98 1.65 -10.82
CA PHE A 26 5.66 0.43 -11.29
C PHE A 26 6.15 -0.44 -10.13
N VAL A 27 6.83 0.17 -9.15
CA VAL A 27 7.35 -0.55 -7.98
C VAL A 27 6.20 -1.14 -7.17
N ALA A 28 5.11 -0.40 -6.98
CA ALA A 28 3.92 -0.90 -6.29
C ALA A 28 3.31 -2.13 -6.98
N VAL A 29 3.25 -2.15 -8.31
CA VAL A 29 2.79 -3.30 -9.10
C VAL A 29 3.74 -4.50 -8.92
N CYS A 30 5.06 -4.30 -8.99
CA CYS A 30 6.04 -5.36 -8.78
C CYS A 30 5.99 -5.94 -7.36
N VAL A 31 5.74 -5.11 -6.34
CA VAL A 31 5.57 -5.55 -4.94
C VAL A 31 4.26 -6.34 -4.77
N ALA A 32 3.16 -5.86 -5.36
CA ALA A 32 1.86 -6.53 -5.29
C ALA A 32 1.88 -7.92 -5.94
N LEU A 33 2.69 -8.09 -6.99
CA LEU A 33 2.87 -9.34 -7.71
C LEU A 33 4.00 -10.22 -7.17
N ASP A 34 4.69 -9.79 -6.10
CA ASP A 34 5.87 -10.46 -5.51
C ASP A 34 7.02 -10.68 -6.52
N ARG A 35 7.11 -9.80 -7.53
CA ARG A 35 8.09 -9.84 -8.63
C ARG A 35 9.07 -8.66 -8.58
N LEU A 36 9.48 -8.28 -7.38
CA LEU A 36 10.58 -7.31 -7.14
C LEU A 36 11.88 -7.60 -7.93
N PRO A 37 12.33 -8.87 -8.08
CA PRO A 37 13.53 -9.17 -8.87
C PRO A 37 13.44 -8.71 -10.34
N GLU A 38 12.22 -8.70 -10.91
CA GLU A 38 11.98 -8.26 -12.29
C GLU A 38 12.04 -6.73 -12.44
N ALA A 39 11.70 -5.98 -11.38
CA ALA A 39 11.89 -4.53 -11.34
C ALA A 39 13.39 -4.18 -11.38
N GLY A 40 14.18 -4.87 -10.55
CA GLY A 40 15.63 -4.64 -10.47
C GLY A 40 16.36 -4.91 -11.79
N LYS A 41 15.95 -5.94 -12.54
CA LYS A 41 16.49 -6.21 -13.88
C LYS A 41 16.19 -5.08 -14.87
N ARG A 42 14.95 -4.59 -14.92
CA ARG A 42 14.54 -3.51 -15.84
C ARG A 42 15.28 -2.21 -15.54
N TYR A 43 15.39 -1.82 -14.27
CA TYR A 43 16.16 -0.64 -13.87
C TYR A 43 17.65 -0.77 -14.19
N ARG A 44 18.25 -1.94 -13.97
CA ARG A 44 19.66 -2.19 -14.32
C ARG A 44 19.87 -2.06 -15.82
N HIS A 45 19.01 -2.69 -16.63
CA HIS A 45 19.05 -2.60 -18.07
C HIS A 45 18.88 -1.16 -18.57
N ALA A 46 17.93 -0.40 -18.01
CA ALA A 46 17.76 1.01 -18.35
C ALA A 46 19.01 1.85 -18.03
N ARG A 47 19.67 1.58 -16.89
CA ARG A 47 20.92 2.24 -16.51
C ARG A 47 22.09 1.93 -17.44
N GLU A 48 22.15 0.69 -17.94
CA GLU A 48 23.16 0.24 -18.91
C GLU A 48 22.90 0.81 -20.31
N THR A 49 21.63 1.02 -20.66
CA THR A 49 21.20 1.49 -21.99
C THR A 49 21.34 3.02 -22.13
N ASP A 50 21.05 3.78 -21.08
CA ASP A 50 21.08 5.25 -21.15
C ASP A 50 21.70 5.89 -19.87
N PRO A 51 23.04 6.09 -19.85
CA PRO A 51 23.75 6.67 -18.71
C PRO A 51 23.36 8.13 -18.43
N ALA A 52 22.90 8.87 -19.44
CA ALA A 52 22.51 10.28 -19.30
C ALA A 52 21.19 10.45 -18.52
N ARG A 53 20.27 9.48 -18.64
CA ARG A 53 19.04 9.39 -17.84
C ARG A 53 19.28 8.90 -16.40
N SER A 54 20.49 8.42 -16.09
CA SER A 54 20.84 7.77 -14.82
C SER A 54 21.40 8.74 -13.77
N GLU A 55 22.31 9.66 -14.10
CA GLU A 55 23.13 10.31 -13.05
C GLU A 55 22.38 11.30 -12.12
N GLY A 56 21.34 11.97 -12.63
CA GLY A 56 20.50 12.90 -11.87
C GLY A 56 19.30 12.23 -11.21
N ALA A 57 18.55 11.45 -12.00
CA ALA A 57 17.31 10.83 -11.56
C ALA A 57 17.52 9.54 -10.73
N ALA A 58 18.55 8.72 -11.01
CA ALA A 58 18.71 7.43 -10.33
C ALA A 58 18.96 7.55 -8.83
N ARG A 59 19.61 8.62 -8.36
CA ARG A 59 19.81 8.87 -6.92
C ARG A 59 18.50 9.16 -6.18
N HIS A 60 17.61 9.93 -6.80
CA HIS A 60 16.30 10.25 -6.22
C HIS A 60 15.38 9.03 -6.31
N ILE A 61 15.41 8.32 -7.45
CA ILE A 61 14.64 7.10 -7.68
C ILE A 61 15.04 5.99 -6.72
N GLU A 62 16.33 5.70 -6.50
CA GLU A 62 16.76 4.64 -5.58
C GLU A 62 16.34 4.93 -4.13
N THR A 63 16.44 6.20 -3.73
CA THR A 63 15.99 6.66 -2.40
C THR A 63 14.46 6.56 -2.28
N LEU A 64 13.70 6.99 -3.28
CA LEU A 64 12.24 6.89 -3.33
C LEU A 64 11.74 5.45 -3.42
N ILE A 65 12.42 4.57 -4.16
CA ILE A 65 12.11 3.13 -4.24
C ILE A 65 12.37 2.47 -2.90
N THR A 66 13.48 2.80 -2.24
CA THR A 66 13.80 2.28 -0.90
C THR A 66 12.75 2.74 0.11
N LEU A 67 12.40 4.04 0.10
CA LEU A 67 11.36 4.60 0.95
C LEU A 67 9.98 4.03 0.64
N ALA A 68 9.61 3.87 -0.63
CA ALA A 68 8.34 3.30 -1.05
C ALA A 68 8.25 1.82 -0.67
N THR A 69 9.33 1.06 -0.80
CA THR A 69 9.42 -0.34 -0.37
C THR A 69 9.30 -0.43 1.15
N GLN A 70 9.99 0.43 1.91
CA GLN A 70 9.85 0.52 3.35
C GLN A 70 8.42 0.86 3.76
N ARG A 71 7.81 1.89 3.15
CA ARG A 71 6.41 2.29 3.42
C ARG A 71 5.40 1.23 3.01
N LEU A 72 5.61 0.55 1.89
CA LEU A 72 4.76 -0.56 1.45
C LEU A 72 4.90 -1.75 2.39
N GLN A 73 6.09 -2.06 2.89
CA GLN A 73 6.25 -3.07 3.93
C GLN A 73 5.56 -2.64 5.22
N ASP A 74 5.76 -1.40 5.67
CA ASP A 74 5.09 -0.84 6.85
C ASP A 74 3.55 -0.88 6.72
N THR A 75 3.04 -0.62 5.51
CA THR A 75 1.62 -0.72 5.17
C THR A 75 1.16 -2.19 5.04
N ARG A 76 2.02 -3.11 4.58
CA ARG A 76 1.77 -4.56 4.54
C ARG A 76 1.73 -5.16 5.95
N VAL A 77 2.41 -4.54 6.93
CA VAL A 77 2.34 -4.88 8.37
C VAL A 77 1.20 -4.14 9.07
N ALA A 78 0.43 -3.29 8.39
CA ALA A 78 -0.84 -2.79 8.90
C ALA A 78 -1.99 -3.68 8.41
N PRO A 79 -2.32 -4.82 9.07
CA PRO A 79 -3.59 -5.49 8.82
C PRO A 79 -4.69 -4.46 9.07
N ALA A 80 -5.70 -4.46 8.19
CA ALA A 80 -6.88 -3.62 8.27
C ALA A 80 -7.29 -3.38 9.73
N THR A 81 -7.26 -2.10 10.12
CA THR A 81 -7.64 -1.54 11.42
C THR A 81 -8.53 -2.45 12.27
N SER A 82 -7.93 -3.15 13.24
CA SER A 82 -8.67 -4.01 14.19
C SER A 82 -9.53 -3.22 15.20
N ASN A 83 -9.51 -1.88 15.13
CA ASN A 83 -10.28 -1.02 16.03
C ASN A 83 -11.79 -1.00 15.74
N HIS A 84 -12.23 -1.30 14.52
CA HIS A 84 -13.66 -1.24 14.17
C HIS A 84 -14.49 -2.36 14.84
N LYS A 85 -13.89 -3.54 15.04
CA LYS A 85 -14.57 -4.63 15.77
C LYS A 85 -14.65 -4.34 17.26
N ARG A 86 -13.61 -3.74 17.84
CA ARG A 86 -13.53 -3.44 19.27
C ARG A 86 -14.52 -2.35 19.69
N THR A 87 -14.72 -1.31 18.87
CA THR A 87 -15.76 -0.30 19.11
C THR A 87 -17.17 -0.87 18.96
N LEU A 88 -17.40 -1.72 17.95
CA LEU A 88 -18.71 -2.36 17.75
C LEU A 88 -19.10 -3.25 18.94
N THR A 89 -18.16 -4.07 19.45
CA THR A 89 -18.41 -4.90 20.64
C THR A 89 -18.69 -4.03 21.87
N TRP A 90 -17.99 -2.91 22.04
CA TRP A 90 -18.20 -2.02 23.19
C TRP A 90 -19.58 -1.34 23.13
N VAL A 91 -19.98 -0.86 21.94
CA VAL A 91 -21.32 -0.27 21.72
C VAL A 91 -22.42 -1.30 21.99
N ALA A 92 -22.29 -2.53 21.47
CA ALA A 92 -23.24 -3.60 21.71
C ALA A 92 -23.35 -3.94 23.21
N PHE A 93 -22.22 -3.98 23.92
CA PHE A 93 -22.19 -4.26 25.35
C PHE A 93 -22.86 -3.15 26.17
N THR A 94 -22.57 -1.88 25.87
CA THR A 94 -23.24 -0.74 26.51
C THR A 94 -24.75 -0.73 26.24
N MET A 95 -25.16 -1.06 25.01
CA MET A 95 -26.58 -1.10 24.65
C MET A 95 -27.31 -2.23 25.39
N MET A 96 -26.68 -3.41 25.53
CA MET A 96 -27.24 -4.52 26.30
C MET A 96 -27.33 -4.21 27.80
N LEU A 97 -26.31 -3.56 28.37
CA LEU A 97 -26.32 -3.15 29.78
C LEU A 97 -27.43 -2.13 30.07
N LEU A 98 -27.65 -1.19 29.14
CA LEU A 98 -28.67 -0.15 29.26
C LEU A 98 -30.08 -0.75 29.17
N LEU A 99 -30.29 -1.73 28.29
CA LEU A 99 -31.56 -2.48 28.19
C LEU A 99 -31.84 -3.30 29.46
N MET A 100 -30.86 -4.02 30.00
CA MET A 100 -31.03 -4.76 31.26
C MET A 100 -31.29 -3.83 32.45
N GLY A 101 -30.57 -2.71 32.53
CA GLY A 101 -30.75 -1.71 33.59
C GLY A 101 -32.14 -1.08 33.56
N ALA A 102 -32.64 -0.71 32.37
CA ALA A 102 -33.97 -0.16 32.19
C ALA A 102 -35.07 -1.18 32.57
N GLY A 103 -34.91 -2.45 32.20
CA GLY A 103 -35.84 -3.51 32.57
C GLY A 103 -35.90 -3.77 34.08
N ALA A 104 -34.74 -3.83 34.75
CA ALA A 104 -34.68 -3.98 36.20
C ALA A 104 -35.28 -2.78 36.93
N TRP A 105 -35.06 -1.56 36.43
CA TRP A 105 -35.65 -0.34 37.00
C TRP A 105 -37.17 -0.32 36.88
N LEU A 106 -37.74 -0.78 35.75
CA LEU A 106 -39.18 -0.92 35.55
C LEU A 106 -39.80 -1.94 36.53
N LEU A 107 -39.12 -3.06 36.81
CA LEU A 107 -39.58 -4.07 37.76
C LEU A 107 -39.49 -3.63 39.23
N ILE A 108 -38.57 -2.73 39.58
CA ILE A 108 -38.44 -2.20 40.94
C ILE A 108 -39.41 -1.03 41.18
N ARG A 109 -39.83 -0.34 40.12
CA ARG A 109 -40.68 0.85 40.20
C ARG A 109 -42.15 0.62 39.84
N GLY A 110 -42.50 -0.55 39.30
CA GLY A 110 -43.87 -1.05 39.14
C GLY A 110 -44.27 -1.90 40.34
#